data_AF-A0A512M3T0-F1
#
_entry.id   AF-A0A512M3T0-F1
#
_cell.length_a   1.000
_cell.length_b   1.000
_cell.length_c   1.000
_cell.angle_alpha   90.00
_cell.angle_beta   90.00
_cell.angle_gamma   90.00
#
_symmetry.space_group_name_H-M   'P 1'
#
loop_
_entity.id
_entity.type
_entity.pdbx_description
1 polymer ?
#
loop_
_entity_poly.entity_id
_entity_poly.type
_entity_poly.pdbx_seq_one_letter_code
_entity_poly.pdbx_strand_id
1 'polypeptide(L)'
;MKRKQIDEFETLNGQLQSFYTEINTLVKKSPNDALNAFKLRLLNSALEKANRVLGTSRVPFADFEVFADEEMPTNSDVLLMVSQYLNALEQLRIENIYFDSFQWLWRCDDEADPLTFAPKKLRK
;
A
#
# COMPACT_ATOMS: atom_id res chain seq x y z
N MET A 1 -8.93 -1.42 -15.78
CA MET A 1 -7.93 -2.32 -15.15
C MET A 1 -8.44 -3.76 -15.21
N LYS A 2 -7.60 -4.79 -15.32
CA LYS A 2 -8.10 -6.19 -15.36
C LYS A 2 -8.52 -6.71 -13.98
N ARG A 3 -9.49 -7.63 -13.91
CA ARG A 3 -9.99 -8.23 -12.66
C ARG A 3 -8.86 -8.74 -11.75
N LYS A 4 -7.93 -9.51 -12.32
CA LYS A 4 -6.78 -10.06 -11.58
C LYS A 4 -5.91 -8.97 -10.93
N GLN A 5 -5.70 -7.85 -11.63
CA GLN A 5 -4.92 -6.72 -11.12
C GLN A 5 -5.66 -6.01 -9.97
N ILE A 6 -7.00 -5.95 -10.04
CA ILE A 6 -7.84 -5.41 -8.96
C ILE A 6 -7.74 -6.29 -7.70
N ASP A 7 -7.83 -7.60 -7.84
CA ASP A 7 -7.73 -8.52 -6.69
C ASP A 7 -6.34 -8.51 -6.05
N GLU A 8 -5.29 -8.44 -6.88
CA GLU A 8 -3.91 -8.26 -6.42
C GLU A 8 -3.74 -6.94 -5.66
N PHE A 9 -4.33 -5.85 -6.17
CA PHE A 9 -4.35 -4.55 -5.49
C PHE A 9 -5.05 -4.61 -4.14
N GLU A 10 -6.29 -5.14 -4.08
CA GLU A 10 -7.09 -5.14 -2.84
C GLU A 10 -6.43 -5.99 -1.75
N THR A 11 -5.87 -7.14 -2.13
CA THR A 11 -5.09 -7.99 -1.23
C THR A 11 -3.86 -7.26 -0.69
N LEU A 12 -3.09 -6.62 -1.57
CA LEU A 12 -1.89 -5.87 -1.19
C LEU A 12 -2.23 -4.68 -0.29
N ASN A 13 -3.26 -3.90 -0.63
CA ASN A 13 -3.69 -2.75 0.15
C ASN A 13 -4.11 -3.18 1.56
N GLY A 14 -4.85 -4.28 1.69
CA GLY A 14 -5.17 -4.89 2.98
C GLY A 14 -3.93 -5.24 3.80
N GLN A 15 -2.95 -5.93 3.18
CA GLN A 15 -1.69 -6.30 3.83
C GLN A 15 -0.91 -5.09 4.33
N LEU A 16 -0.74 -4.05 3.51
CA LEU A 16 -0.01 -2.84 3.90
C LEU A 16 -0.75 -2.05 4.99
N GLN A 17 -2.09 -2.06 5.03
CA GLN A 17 -2.84 -1.46 6.14
C GLN A 17 -2.65 -2.24 7.46
N SER A 18 -2.59 -3.57 7.40
CA SER A 18 -2.25 -4.38 8.57
C SER A 18 -0.85 -4.07 9.08
N PHE A 19 0.16 -4.00 8.19
CA PHE A 19 1.52 -3.60 8.56
C PHE A 19 1.55 -2.20 9.19
N TYR A 20 0.91 -1.21 8.54
CA TYR A 20 0.82 0.15 9.07
C TYR A 20 0.27 0.17 10.51
N THR A 21 -0.80 -0.58 10.76
CA THR A 21 -1.45 -0.63 12.09
C THR A 21 -0.53 -1.24 13.15
N GLU A 22 0.16 -2.34 12.81
CA GLU A 22 1.11 -2.99 13.70
C GLU A 22 2.32 -2.09 13.98
N ILE A 23 2.95 -1.56 12.94
CA ILE A 23 4.15 -0.70 13.07
C ILE A 23 3.80 0.59 13.81
N ASN A 24 2.62 1.19 13.57
CA ASN A 24 2.18 2.36 14.32
C ASN A 24 2.06 2.08 15.83
N THR A 25 1.68 0.85 16.21
CA THR A 25 1.70 0.42 17.62
C THR A 25 3.11 0.33 18.17
N LEU A 26 4.08 -0.14 17.37
CA LEU A 26 5.50 -0.19 17.75
C LEU A 26 6.10 1.21 17.88
N VAL A 27 5.85 2.10 16.91
CA VAL A 27 6.34 3.49 16.92
C VAL A 27 5.91 4.25 18.16
N LYS A 28 4.68 4.05 18.63
CA LYS A 28 4.19 4.68 19.87
C LYS A 28 4.93 4.24 21.13
N LYS A 29 5.58 3.07 21.10
CA LYS A 29 6.29 2.49 22.25
C LYS A 29 7.80 2.72 22.13
N SER A 30 8.36 2.47 20.95
CA SER A 30 9.79 2.56 20.69
C SER A 30 10.05 2.96 19.23
N PRO A 31 9.97 4.27 18.91
CA PRO A 31 10.09 4.75 17.53
C PRO A 31 11.47 4.47 16.93
N ASN A 32 12.52 4.59 17.74
CA ASN A 32 13.91 4.49 17.32
C ASN A 32 14.47 3.06 17.38
N ASP A 33 13.68 2.08 17.85
CA ASP A 33 14.11 0.69 17.87
C ASP A 33 14.12 0.13 16.45
N ALA A 34 15.11 -0.70 16.15
CA ALA A 34 15.16 -1.46 14.92
C ALA A 34 13.95 -2.41 14.81
N LEU A 35 13.32 -2.45 13.63
CA LEU A 35 12.31 -3.47 13.34
C LEU A 35 12.98 -4.85 13.37
N ASN A 36 12.24 -5.92 13.66
CA ASN A 36 12.83 -7.27 13.59
C ASN A 36 12.99 -7.74 12.13
N ALA A 37 14.01 -8.56 11.86
CA ALA A 37 14.33 -9.04 10.51
C ALA A 37 13.25 -9.89 9.84
N PHE A 38 12.44 -10.64 10.61
CA PHE A 38 11.34 -11.42 10.08
C PHE A 38 10.21 -10.53 9.56
N LYS A 39 9.80 -9.52 10.35
CA LYS A 39 8.80 -8.52 9.96
C LYS A 39 9.27 -7.69 8.79
N LEU A 40 10.55 -7.29 8.78
CA LEU A 40 11.15 -6.54 7.67
C LEU A 40 11.06 -7.33 6.36
N ARG A 41 11.43 -8.62 6.36
CA ARG A 41 11.34 -9.47 5.16
C ARG A 41 9.91 -9.63 4.64
N LEU A 42 8.93 -9.80 5.52
CA LEU A 42 7.52 -9.86 5.12
C LEU A 42 7.04 -8.53 4.54
N LEU A 43 7.45 -7.40 5.14
CA LEU A 43 7.13 -6.08 4.64
C LEU A 43 7.79 -5.82 3.27
N ASN A 44 9.07 -6.13 3.12
CA ASN A 44 9.80 -5.98 1.86
C ASN A 44 9.10 -6.75 0.72
N SER A 45 8.60 -7.97 0.99
CA SER A 45 7.81 -8.71 -0.01
C SER A 45 6.52 -7.98 -0.42
N ALA A 46 5.86 -7.28 0.51
CA ALA A 46 4.71 -6.45 0.20
C ALA A 46 5.10 -5.18 -0.58
N LEU A 47 6.22 -4.53 -0.23
CA LEU A 47 6.74 -3.36 -0.93
C LEU A 47 7.13 -3.68 -2.39
N GLU A 48 7.76 -4.83 -2.64
CA GLU A 48 8.04 -5.30 -4.01
C GLU A 48 6.76 -5.46 -4.85
N LYS A 49 5.71 -6.04 -4.26
CA LYS A 49 4.39 -6.15 -4.91
C LYS A 49 3.81 -4.76 -5.17
N ALA A 50 3.96 -3.84 -4.23
CA ALA A 50 3.50 -2.47 -4.39
C ALA A 50 4.23 -1.73 -5.52
N ASN A 51 5.56 -1.88 -5.63
CA ASN A 51 6.32 -1.33 -6.75
C ASN A 51 5.81 -1.85 -8.10
N ARG A 52 5.52 -3.16 -8.20
CA ARG A 52 4.93 -3.76 -9.41
C ARG A 52 3.54 -3.21 -9.74
N VAL A 53 2.67 -3.05 -8.73
CA VAL A 53 1.30 -2.55 -8.90
C VAL A 53 1.28 -1.06 -9.25
N LEU A 54 2.12 -0.25 -8.61
CA LEU A 54 2.20 1.19 -8.83
C LEU A 54 2.88 1.52 -10.17
N GLY A 55 3.86 0.71 -10.58
CA GLY A 55 4.72 1.00 -11.71
C GLY A 55 5.62 2.21 -11.47
N THR A 56 6.54 2.46 -12.41
CA THR A 56 7.60 3.47 -12.25
C THR A 56 7.10 4.90 -12.07
N SER A 57 5.89 5.24 -12.54
CA SER A 57 5.36 6.59 -12.47
C SER A 57 4.61 6.92 -11.19
N ARG A 58 4.30 5.91 -10.35
CA ARG A 58 3.50 6.11 -9.12
C ARG A 58 4.20 5.64 -7.84
N VAL A 59 5.41 5.10 -7.93
CA VAL A 59 6.20 4.80 -6.73
C VAL A 59 6.48 6.09 -5.96
N PRO A 60 6.42 6.08 -4.61
CA PRO A 60 6.55 7.33 -3.84
C PRO A 60 7.94 7.98 -3.94
N PHE A 61 8.98 7.17 -4.08
CA PHE A 61 10.37 7.63 -4.19
C PHE A 61 11.09 6.81 -5.25
N ALA A 62 11.79 7.46 -6.17
CA ALA A 62 12.48 6.77 -7.27
C ALA A 62 13.70 5.97 -6.79
N ASP A 63 14.36 6.42 -5.71
CA ASP A 63 15.59 5.82 -5.19
C ASP A 63 15.34 4.82 -4.05
N PHE A 64 14.09 4.40 -3.86
CA PHE A 64 13.72 3.42 -2.84
C PHE A 64 12.84 2.33 -3.47
N GLU A 65 13.26 1.08 -3.29
CA GLU A 65 12.45 -0.09 -3.66
C GLU A 65 11.99 -0.86 -2.43
N VAL A 66 12.93 -1.18 -1.54
CA VAL A 66 12.73 -1.94 -0.29
C VAL A 66 13.79 -1.51 0.73
N PHE A 67 13.61 -1.90 1.99
CA PHE A 67 14.64 -1.72 3.00
C PHE A 67 15.76 -2.75 2.85
N ALA A 68 17.01 -2.34 3.08
CA ALA A 68 18.13 -3.28 3.11
C ALA A 68 18.08 -4.15 4.38
N ASP A 69 18.30 -5.46 4.23
CA ASP A 69 18.30 -6.40 5.36
C ASP A 69 19.50 -6.20 6.30
N GLU A 70 20.59 -5.60 5.81
CA GLU A 70 21.82 -5.32 6.57
C GLU A 70 21.68 -4.06 7.44
N GLU A 71 20.90 -3.08 6.96
CA GLU A 71 20.63 -1.81 7.64
C GLU A 71 19.20 -1.84 8.17
N MET A 72 19.02 -2.53 9.30
CA MET A 72 17.71 -2.67 9.94
C MET A 72 17.10 -1.28 10.24
N PRO A 73 15.99 -0.89 9.59
CA PRO A 73 15.41 0.43 9.76
C PRO A 73 14.73 0.56 11.12
N THR A 74 14.54 1.80 11.59
CA THR A 74 13.77 2.05 12.81
C THR A 74 12.27 1.86 12.56
N ASN A 75 11.50 1.59 13.61
CA ASN A 75 10.04 1.53 13.51
C ASN A 75 9.46 2.81 12.86
N SER A 76 10.02 3.99 13.16
CA SER A 76 9.57 5.25 12.55
C SER A 76 9.86 5.35 11.05
N ASP A 77 11.03 4.89 10.60
CA ASP A 77 11.39 4.89 9.18
C ASP A 77 10.44 3.98 8.38
N VAL A 78 10.19 2.80 8.94
CA VAL A 78 9.27 1.81 8.38
C VAL A 78 7.85 2.38 8.30
N LEU A 79 7.35 3.01 9.36
CA LEU A 79 6.02 3.62 9.36
C LEU A 79 5.90 4.72 8.30
N LEU A 80 6.93 5.57 8.19
CA LEU A 80 6.99 6.64 7.20
C LEU A 80 6.84 6.07 5.79
N MET A 81 7.65 5.09 5.42
CA MET A 81 7.61 4.51 4.08
C MET A 81 6.30 3.80 3.79
N VAL A 82 5.80 2.96 4.70
CA VAL A 82 4.49 2.31 4.54
C VAL A 82 3.37 3.32 4.33
N SER A 83 3.41 4.46 5.03
CA SER A 83 2.43 5.54 4.85
C SER A 83 2.48 6.13 3.44
N GLN A 84 3.67 6.32 2.87
CA GLN A 84 3.83 6.86 1.52
C GLN A 84 3.31 5.88 0.46
N TYR A 85 3.62 4.59 0.60
CA TYR A 85 3.08 3.54 -0.26
C TYR A 85 1.55 3.43 -0.19
N LEU A 86 0.97 3.49 1.01
CA LEU A 86 -0.48 3.50 1.18
C LEU A 86 -1.14 4.72 0.53
N ASN A 87 -0.52 5.90 0.59
CA ASN A 87 -1.03 7.08 -0.13
C ASN A 87 -0.95 6.89 -1.64
N ALA A 88 0.13 6.33 -2.18
CA ALA A 88 0.27 6.07 -3.61
C ALA A 88 -0.75 5.04 -4.12
N LEU A 89 -0.97 3.95 -3.37
CA LEU A 89 -2.01 2.96 -3.70
C LEU A 89 -3.41 3.59 -3.68
N GLU A 90 -3.66 4.48 -2.72
CA GLU A 90 -4.93 5.20 -2.67
C GLU A 90 -5.14 6.11 -3.88
N GLN A 91 -4.09 6.80 -4.36
CA GLN A 91 -4.18 7.58 -5.60
C GLN A 91 -4.49 6.69 -6.81
N LEU A 92 -3.79 5.56 -6.94
CA LEU A 92 -4.07 4.58 -8.00
C LEU A 92 -5.53 4.11 -7.95
N ARG A 93 -6.05 3.82 -6.75
CA ARG A 93 -7.45 3.43 -6.57
C ARG A 93 -8.41 4.53 -7.01
N ILE A 94 -8.23 5.76 -6.52
CA ILE A 94 -9.08 6.91 -6.86
C ILE A 94 -9.16 7.12 -8.38
N GLU A 95 -8.03 6.99 -9.09
CA GLU A 95 -7.99 7.11 -10.55
C GLU A 95 -8.78 6.02 -11.28
N ASN A 96 -9.00 4.86 -10.64
CA ASN A 96 -9.57 3.67 -11.25
C ASN A 96 -10.94 3.27 -10.68
N ILE A 97 -11.53 4.08 -9.80
CA ILE A 97 -12.86 3.83 -9.24
C ILE A 97 -13.85 4.93 -9.60
N TYR A 98 -15.13 4.61 -9.53
CA TYR A 98 -16.24 5.55 -9.69
C TYR A 98 -17.37 5.22 -8.71
N PHE A 99 -18.28 6.18 -8.53
CA PHE A 99 -19.45 6.01 -7.68
C PHE A 99 -20.69 5.83 -8.54
N ASP A 100 -21.40 4.73 -8.34
CA ASP A 100 -22.67 4.46 -8.99
C ASP A 100 -23.59 3.68 -8.05
N SER A 101 -24.90 3.91 -8.13
CA SER A 101 -25.90 3.18 -7.35
C SER A 101 -25.58 3.07 -5.85
N PHE A 102 -25.09 4.16 -5.25
CA PHE A 102 -24.65 4.24 -3.85
C PHE A 102 -23.44 3.37 -3.45
N GLN A 103 -22.72 2.85 -4.44
CA GLN A 103 -21.57 1.98 -4.26
C GLN A 103 -20.34 2.53 -4.99
N TRP A 104 -19.16 2.21 -4.45
CA TRP A 104 -17.90 2.48 -5.14
C TRP A 104 -17.48 1.22 -5.88
N LEU A 105 -17.19 1.37 -7.17
CA LEU A 105 -16.82 0.27 -8.04
C LEU A 105 -15.50 0.57 -8.75
N TRP A 106 -14.71 -0.47 -9.00
CA TRP A 106 -13.56 -0.39 -9.90
C TRP A 106 -14.01 -0.33 -11.35
N ARG A 107 -13.25 0.38 -12.18
CA ARG A 107 -13.34 0.30 -13.64
C ARG A 107 -12.60 -0.98 -14.10
N CYS A 108 -13.36 -2.05 -14.31
CA CYS A 108 -12.89 -3.33 -14.76
C CYS A 108 -13.05 -3.46 -16.28
N ASP A 109 -12.00 -3.86 -16.99
CA ASP A 109 -12.04 -3.89 -18.47
C ASP A 109 -12.56 -5.22 -19.02
N ASP A 110 -12.46 -6.31 -18.25
CA ASP A 110 -12.65 -7.68 -18.71
C ASP A 110 -13.75 -8.47 -17.96
N GLU A 111 -14.26 -7.96 -16.85
CA GLU A 111 -15.33 -8.56 -16.05
C GLU A 111 -16.28 -7.50 -15.47
N ALA A 112 -17.31 -7.94 -14.74
CA ALA A 112 -18.17 -7.03 -13.98
C ALA A 112 -17.36 -6.20 -12.98
N ASP A 113 -17.72 -4.93 -12.85
CA ASP A 113 -17.06 -3.96 -11.98
C ASP A 113 -17.19 -4.38 -10.51
N PRO A 114 -16.09 -4.76 -9.83
CA PRO A 114 -16.13 -5.21 -8.45
C PRO A 114 -16.28 -4.04 -7.47
N LEU A 115 -16.96 -4.31 -6.36
CA LEU A 115 -17.12 -3.35 -5.26
C LEU A 115 -15.78 -3.05 -4.57
N THR A 116 -15.65 -1.82 -4.07
CA THR A 116 -14.53 -1.39 -3.23
C THR A 116 -15.01 -0.44 -2.14
N PHE A 117 -14.10 -0.10 -1.22
CA PHE A 117 -14.37 0.87 -0.17
C PHE A 117 -14.46 2.30 -0.73
N ALA A 118 -15.06 3.22 0.01
CA ALA A 118 -15.00 4.63 -0.35
C ALA A 118 -13.55 5.16 -0.37
N PRO A 119 -13.22 6.12 -1.25
CA PRO A 119 -11.98 6.88 -1.17
C PRO A 119 -11.77 7.48 0.22
N LYS A 120 -10.56 7.38 0.76
CA LYS A 120 -10.16 8.05 2.00
C LYS A 120 -10.03 9.56 1.80
N LYS A 121 -9.72 9.99 0.58
CA LYS A 121 -9.62 11.41 0.19
C LYS A 121 -10.35 11.57 -1.15
N LEU A 122 -11.46 12.29 -1.16
CA LEU A 122 -12.09 12.71 -2.42
C LEU A 122 -11.25 13.85 -3.01
N ARG A 123 -10.90 13.73 -4.30
CA ARG A 123 -10.31 14.85 -5.04
C ARG A 123 -11.39 15.93 -5.14
N LYS A 124 -11.21 17.06 -4.46
CA LYS A 124 -12.09 18.23 -4.55
C LYS A 124 -11.93 18.91 -5.90
#